data_AF-W1Y3M1-F1
#
_entry.id   AF-W1Y3M1-F1
#
_cell.length_a   1.000
_cell.length_b   1.000
_cell.length_c   1.000
_cell.angle_alpha   90.00
_cell.angle_beta   90.00
_cell.angle_gamma   90.00
#
_symmetry.space_group_name_H-M   'P 1'
#
loop_
_entity.id
_entity.type
_entity.pdbx_description
1 polymer ?
#
loop_
_entity_poly.entity_id
_entity_poly.type
_entity_poly.pdbx_seq_one_letter_code
_entity_poly.pdbx_strand_id
1 'polypeptide(L)' 'VYGDQPKIPYVESFPTGTPQSPYGKSKLMVEQILTDLQKAQPDWSIALLRYFNPVGAHPSGDMGEDPQGIP' A
#
# COMPACT_ATOMS: atom_id res chain seq x y z
N VAL A 1 -6.38 -3.48 -3.00
CA VAL A 1 -6.30 -2.01 -3.09
C VAL A 1 -6.24 -1.51 -4.53
N TYR A 2 -5.80 -2.28 -5.55
CA TYR A 2 -6.35 -2.08 -6.90
C TYR A 2 -6.71 -3.32 -7.74
N GLY A 3 -6.60 -4.56 -7.20
CA GLY A 3 -7.23 -5.75 -7.80
C GLY A 3 -6.92 -5.96 -9.30
N ASP A 4 -7.86 -6.54 -10.04
CA ASP A 4 -7.78 -6.64 -11.51
C ASP A 4 -8.45 -5.40 -12.14
N GLN A 5 -7.66 -4.44 -12.60
CA GLN A 5 -8.09 -3.21 -13.25
C GLN A 5 -7.18 -2.92 -14.44
N PRO A 6 -7.70 -2.74 -15.67
CA PRO A 6 -6.90 -2.82 -16.89
C PRO A 6 -6.21 -1.50 -17.31
N LYS A 7 -6.49 -0.37 -16.63
CA LYS A 7 -6.05 0.95 -17.12
C LYS A 7 -4.82 1.45 -16.37
N ILE A 8 -3.74 1.67 -17.11
CA ILE A 8 -2.48 2.25 -16.65
C ILE A 8 -2.39 3.68 -17.25
N PRO A 9 -1.95 4.71 -16.49
CA PRO A 9 -1.45 4.66 -15.12
C PRO A 9 -2.56 4.47 -14.08
N TYR A 10 -2.23 3.82 -12.97
CA TYR A 10 -3.09 3.74 -11.80
C TYR A 10 -3.20 5.10 -11.13
N VAL A 11 -4.41 5.48 -10.73
CA VAL A 11 -4.69 6.72 -9.99
C VAL A 11 -5.54 6.43 -8.76
N GLU A 12 -5.44 7.27 -7.75
CA GLU A 12 -6.08 7.08 -6.43
C GLU A 12 -7.61 7.17 -6.47
N SER A 13 -8.16 7.74 -7.54
CA SER A 13 -9.61 7.80 -7.78
C SER A 13 -10.19 6.48 -8.30
N PHE A 14 -9.35 5.51 -8.67
CA PHE A 14 -9.86 4.20 -9.05
C PHE A 14 -10.56 3.53 -7.85
N PRO A 15 -11.51 2.61 -8.09
CA PRO A 15 -12.07 1.78 -7.03
C PRO A 15 -11.01 0.83 -6.50
N THR A 16 -10.86 0.67 -5.18
CA THR A 16 -9.77 -0.13 -4.57
C THR A 16 -9.75 -1.61 -4.96
N GLY A 17 -10.75 -2.05 -5.72
CA GLY A 17 -10.90 -3.39 -6.24
C GLY A 17 -11.05 -4.46 -5.16
N THR A 18 -11.15 -5.71 -5.60
CA THR A 18 -11.11 -6.89 -4.72
C THR A 18 -9.67 -7.39 -4.65
N PRO A 19 -9.00 -7.36 -3.48
CA PRO A 19 -7.68 -7.92 -3.34
C PRO A 19 -7.68 -9.44 -3.58
N GLN A 20 -6.74 -9.93 -4.40
CA GLN A 20 -6.64 -11.35 -4.77
C GLN A 20 -5.82 -12.20 -3.77
N SER A 21 -5.28 -11.58 -2.72
CA SER A 21 -4.46 -12.25 -1.71
C SER A 21 -4.82 -11.79 -0.29
N PRO A 22 -4.57 -12.62 0.75
CA PRO A 22 -4.73 -12.21 2.14
C PRO A 22 -3.92 -10.96 2.51
N TYR A 23 -2.70 -10.84 1.95
CA TYR A 23 -1.87 -9.64 2.09
C TYR A 23 -2.56 -8.39 1.54
N GLY A 24 -3.05 -8.44 0.30
CA GLY A 24 -3.77 -7.31 -0.28
C GLY A 24 -5.06 -6.96 0.47
N LYS A 25 -5.73 -7.98 1.04
CA LYS A 25 -6.94 -7.83 1.86
C LYS A 25 -6.65 -7.12 3.18
N SER A 26 -5.58 -7.47 3.86
CA SER A 26 -5.20 -6.82 5.12
C SER A 26 -4.89 -5.33 4.91
N LYS A 27 -4.23 -4.96 3.80
CA LYS A 27 -3.97 -3.54 3.47
C LYS A 27 -5.27 -2.76 3.25
N LEU A 28 -6.24 -3.32 2.53
CA LEU A 28 -7.53 -2.66 2.34
C LEU A 28 -8.31 -2.48 3.67
N MET A 29 -8.24 -3.48 4.56
CA MET A 29 -8.85 -3.36 5.90
C MET A 29 -8.23 -2.22 6.71
N VAL A 30 -6.91 -2.06 6.67
CA VAL A 30 -6.21 -0.97 7.36
C VAL A 30 -6.62 0.40 6.82
N GLU A 31 -6.75 0.56 5.50
CA GLU A 31 -7.24 1.82 4.91
C GLU A 31 -8.65 2.18 5.42
N GLN A 32 -9.55 1.18 5.50
CA GLN A 32 -10.90 1.38 6.01
C GLN A 32 -10.89 1.78 7.50
N ILE A 33 -10.13 1.07 8.33
CA ILE A 33 -10.01 1.36 9.77
C ILE A 33 -9.46 2.77 10.00
N LEU A 34 -8.42 3.17 9.28
CA LEU A 34 -7.84 4.50 9.41
C LEU A 34 -8.80 5.59 8.93
N THR A 35 -9.54 5.34 7.86
CA THR A 35 -10.58 6.25 7.38
C THR A 35 -11.69 6.43 8.41
N ASP A 36 -12.13 5.35 9.05
CA ASP A 36 -13.18 5.40 10.08
C ASP A 36 -12.67 6.03 11.38
N LEU A 37 -11.40 5.83 11.74
CA LEU A 37 -10.75 6.54 12.84
C LEU A 37 -10.77 8.06 12.61
N GLN A 38 -10.34 8.52 11.44
CA GLN A 38 -10.31 9.97 11.15
C GLN A 38 -11.71 10.59 11.17
N LYS A 39 -12.73 9.86 10.69
CA LYS A 39 -14.14 10.30 10.81
C LYS A 39 -14.60 10.41 12.27
N ALA A 40 -14.18 9.48 13.13
CA ALA A 40 -14.53 9.47 14.54
C ALA A 40 -13.72 10.46 15.38
N GLN A 41 -12.50 10.80 14.95
CA GLN A 41 -11.54 11.66 15.63
C GLN A 41 -10.89 12.63 14.60
N PRO A 42 -11.55 13.76 14.28
CA PRO A 42 -11.14 14.65 13.19
C PRO A 42 -9.76 15.31 13.34
N ASP A 43 -9.21 15.34 14.55
CA ASP A 43 -7.88 15.90 14.83
C ASP A 43 -6.73 15.06 14.25
N TRP A 44 -7.00 13.82 13.84
CA TRP A 44 -6.01 12.95 13.21
C TRP A 44 -5.72 13.35 11.76
N SER A 45 -4.43 13.48 11.44
CA SER A 45 -3.95 13.60 10.05
C SER A 45 -3.38 12.27 9.58
N ILE A 46 -3.96 11.71 8.51
CA ILE A 46 -3.61 10.38 7.99
C ILE A 46 -3.24 10.48 6.51
N ALA A 47 -2.09 9.90 6.15
CA ALA A 47 -1.67 9.72 4.77
C ALA A 47 -1.64 8.22 4.41
N LEU A 48 -2.34 7.84 3.32
CA LEU A 48 -2.36 6.47 2.81
C LEU A 48 -1.44 6.36 1.60
N LEU A 49 -0.23 5.83 1.81
CA LEU A 49 0.77 5.68 0.75
C LEU A 49 0.70 4.28 0.14
N ARG A 50 0.26 4.21 -1.11
CA ARG A 50 0.14 2.97 -1.88
C ARG A 50 1.37 2.76 -2.75
N TYR A 51 2.37 2.07 -2.22
CA TYR A 51 3.57 1.73 -2.98
C TYR A 51 3.25 0.71 -4.07
N PHE A 52 3.94 0.85 -5.21
CA PHE A 52 3.99 -0.17 -6.24
C PHE A 52 5.10 -1.16 -5.87
N ASN A 53 6.15 -1.25 -6.68
CA ASN A 53 7.25 -2.18 -6.46
C ASN A 53 8.52 -1.36 -6.13
N PRO A 54 8.84 -1.15 -4.84
CA PRO A 54 10.10 -0.52 -4.45
C PRO A 54 11.27 -1.44 -4.83
N VAL A 55 12.34 -0.86 -5.39
CA VAL A 55 13.59 -1.55 -5.76
C VAL A 55 14.78 -0.62 -5.58
N GLY A 56 15.99 -1.20 -5.50
CA GLY A 56 17.25 -0.47 -5.38
C GLY A 56 17.87 -0.57 -3.99
N ALA A 57 18.87 0.28 -3.73
CA ALA A 57 19.61 0.36 -2.47
C ALA A 57 20.10 1.80 -2.24
N HIS A 58 20.58 2.10 -1.04
CA HIS A 58 21.18 3.40 -0.75
C HIS A 58 22.45 3.61 -1.61
N PRO A 59 22.69 4.81 -2.19
CA PRO A 59 23.82 5.03 -3.09
C PRO A 59 25.21 4.77 -2.50
N SER A 60 25.36 4.79 -1.17
CA SER A 60 26.63 4.44 -0.51
C SER A 60 26.97 2.94 -0.60
N GLY A 61 25.98 2.09 -0.86
CA GLY A 61 26.11 0.62 -0.84
C GLY A 61 26.00 -0.02 0.55
N ASP A 62 25.86 0.77 1.61
CA ASP A 62 25.84 0.25 2.99
C ASP A 62 24.47 -0.30 3.45
N MET A 63 23.40 0.00 2.70
CA MET A 63 22.03 -0.37 3.06
C MET A 63 21.21 -0.75 1.82
N GLY A 64 20.49 -1.86 1.90
CA GLY A 64 19.60 -2.39 0.86
C GLY A 64 18.66 -3.44 1.43
N GLU A 65 17.88 -4.07 0.55
CA GLU A 65 17.04 -5.21 0.93
C GLU A 65 17.93 -6.44 1.22
N ASP A 66 17.74 -7.06 2.39
CA ASP A 66 18.50 -8.24 2.84
C ASP A 66 17.53 -9.38 3.20
N PRO A 67 16.91 -10.04 2.20
CA PRO A 67 15.97 -11.12 2.45
C PRO A 67 16.68 -12.36 2.98
N GLN A 68 16.21 -12.88 4.10
CA GLN A 68 16.75 -14.10 4.72
C GLN A 68 16.13 -15.34 4.07
N GLY A 69 16.86 -16.00 3.18
CA GLY A 69 16.43 -17.24 2.51
C GLY A 69 16.47 -17.18 0.99
N ILE A 70 15.86 -18.17 0.33
CA ILE A 70 15.67 -18.14 -1.14
C ILE A 70 14.45 -17.24 -1.43
N PRO A 71 14.57 -16.26 -2.35
CA PRO A 71 13.44 -15.43 -2.78
C PRO A 71 12.25 -16.25 -3.31
#